data_AF-A0A5C7PSR1-F1
#
_entry.id   AF-A0A5C7PSR1-F1
#
_cell.length_a   1.000
_cell.length_b   1.000
_cell.length_c   1.000
_cell.angle_alpha   90.00
_cell.angle_beta   90.00
_cell.angle_gamma   90.00
#
_symmetry.space_group_name_H-M   'P 1'
#
loop_
_entity.id
_entity.type
_entity.pdbx_description
1 polymer ?
#
loop_
_entity_poly.entity_id
_entity_poly.type
_entity_poly.pdbx_seq_one_letter_code
_entity_poly.pdbx_strand_id
1 'polypeptide(L)'
;MEITFDIRTAYLITALTSLICAAMLFASRRLHRPSTAGVAWSSGGLGLIGLSMLGFALRGWLPDFVTYQMANTAGPLGVAMLYESTRRLCMARPMPWL
;
A
#
# COMPACT_ATOMS: atom_id res chain seq x y z
N MET A 1 -34.78 -1.26 7.53
CA MET A 1 -33.57 -0.41 7.67
C MET A 1 -32.47 -1.09 6.89
N GLU A 2 -32.21 -0.65 5.66
CA GLU A 2 -31.04 -1.10 4.91
C GLU A 2 -29.83 -0.38 5.47
N ILE A 3 -28.90 -1.14 6.07
CA ILE A 3 -27.58 -0.63 6.43
C ILE A 3 -26.84 -0.46 5.10
N THR A 4 -26.96 0.71 4.49
CA THR A 4 -26.19 1.07 3.30
C THR A 4 -24.75 1.23 3.73
N PHE A 5 -23.92 0.23 3.42
CA PHE A 5 -22.51 0.23 3.75
C PHE A 5 -21.83 1.39 3.02
N ASP A 6 -21.37 2.41 3.75
CA ASP A 6 -20.65 3.53 3.15
C ASP A 6 -19.27 3.06 2.67
N ILE A 7 -19.17 2.89 1.35
CA ILE A 7 -17.95 2.42 0.70
C ILE A 7 -16.76 3.37 0.94
N ARG A 8 -17.01 4.67 1.17
CA ARG A 8 -15.94 5.63 1.49
C ARG A 8 -15.32 5.34 2.84
N THR A 9 -16.16 5.01 3.83
CA THR A 9 -15.71 4.59 5.15
C THR A 9 -14.85 3.31 5.06
N ALA A 10 -15.23 2.35 4.22
CA ALA A 10 -14.43 1.14 3.99
C ALA A 10 -13.05 1.45 3.39
N TYR A 11 -12.98 2.34 2.40
CA TYR A 11 -11.71 2.81 1.83
C TYR A 11 -10.86 3.56 2.84
N LEU A 12 -11.46 4.40 3.67
CA LEU A 12 -10.75 5.16 4.70
C LEU A 12 -10.14 4.24 5.76
N ILE A 13 -10.90 3.28 6.26
CA ILE A 13 -10.42 2.30 7.25
C ILE A 13 -9.27 1.48 6.66
N THR A 14 -9.42 1.03 5.41
CA THR A 14 -8.38 0.25 4.71
C THR A 14 -7.13 1.11 4.51
N ALA A 15 -7.27 2.37 4.09
CA ALA A 15 -6.16 3.29 3.91
C ALA A 15 -5.37 3.48 5.20
N LEU A 16 -6.06 3.80 6.31
CA LEU A 16 -5.43 4.01 7.61
C LEU A 16 -4.73 2.74 8.10
N THR A 17 -5.40 1.60 8.00
CA THR A 17 -4.82 0.30 8.42
C THR A 17 -3.56 -0.01 7.61
N SER A 18 -3.61 0.12 6.28
CA SER A 18 -2.46 -0.11 5.41
C SER A 18 -1.29 0.84 5.72
N LEU A 19 -1.56 2.13 5.98
CA LEU A 19 -0.53 3.11 6.34
C LEU A 19 0.10 2.81 7.71
N ILE A 20 -0.69 2.41 8.70
CA ILE A 20 -0.19 1.98 10.01
C ILE A 20 0.69 0.73 9.86
N CYS A 21 0.23 -0.27 9.11
CA CYS A 21 1.02 -1.48 8.83
C CYS A 21 2.32 -1.13 8.09
N ALA A 22 2.27 -0.23 7.11
CA ALA A 22 3.45 0.25 6.40
C ALA A 22 4.46 0.89 7.35
N ALA A 23 4.01 1.74 8.27
CA ALA A 23 4.86 2.38 9.28
C ALA A 23 5.46 1.36 10.27
N MET A 24 4.66 0.40 10.74
CA MET A 24 5.14 -0.67 11.62
C MET A 24 6.19 -1.54 10.94
N LEU A 25 5.99 -1.93 9.68
CA LEU A 25 7.00 -2.67 8.90
C LEU A 25 8.26 -1.84 8.70
N PHE A 26 8.11 -0.54 8.40
CA PHE A 26 9.26 0.34 8.25
C PHE A 26 10.08 0.44 9.54
N ALA A 27 9.42 0.62 10.69
CA ALA A 27 10.06 0.70 11.99
C ALA A 27 10.75 -0.60 12.38
N SER A 28 10.11 -1.74 12.08
CA SER A 28 10.62 -3.08 12.40
C SER A 28 11.66 -3.62 11.42
N ARG A 29 11.90 -2.96 10.28
CA ARG A 29 12.76 -3.48 9.19
C ARG A 29 14.18 -3.88 9.58
N ARG A 30 14.71 -3.33 10.69
CA ARG A 30 16.08 -3.60 11.16
C ARG A 30 16.18 -4.69 12.23
N LEU A 31 15.05 -5.30 12.65
CA LEU A 31 15.04 -6.37 13.65
C LEU A 31 15.70 -7.66 13.14
N HIS A 32 15.56 -7.97 11.86
CA HIS A 32 16.14 -9.17 11.24
C HIS A 32 16.85 -8.79 9.93
N ARG A 33 18.20 -8.81 9.96
CA ARG A 33 19.06 -8.36 8.85
C ARG A 33 18.74 -9.02 7.50
N PRO A 34 18.55 -10.36 7.41
CA PRO A 34 18.23 -11.00 6.13
C PRO A 34 16.92 -10.53 5.50
N SER A 35 15.92 -10.16 6.31
CA SER A 35 14.62 -9.72 5.79
C SER A 35 14.50 -8.21 5.60
N THR A 36 15.52 -7.41 5.99
CA THR A 36 15.45 -5.94 5.96
C THR A 36 15.03 -5.39 4.59
N ALA A 37 15.59 -5.92 3.51
CA ALA A 37 15.23 -5.49 2.16
C ALA A 37 13.76 -5.85 1.86
N GLY A 38 13.35 -7.10 2.03
CA GLY A 38 11.96 -7.52 1.79
C GLY A 38 10.96 -6.71 2.62
N VAL A 39 11.23 -6.50 3.90
CA VAL A 39 10.36 -5.71 4.80
C VAL A 39 10.27 -4.24 4.36
N ALA A 40 11.36 -3.63 3.88
CA ALA A 40 11.33 -2.28 3.34
C ALA A 40 10.46 -2.18 2.08
N TRP A 41 10.51 -3.17 1.18
CA TRP A 41 9.65 -3.23 0.00
C TRP A 41 8.19 -3.48 0.37
N SER A 42 7.91 -4.36 1.34
CA SER A 42 6.55 -4.55 1.86
C SER A 42 5.96 -3.26 2.44
N SER A 43 6.78 -2.52 3.20
CA SER A 43 6.39 -1.24 3.77
C SER A 43 6.04 -0.22 2.68
N GLY A 44 6.88 -0.09 1.65
CA GLY A 44 6.58 0.76 0.50
C GLY A 44 5.30 0.35 -0.24
N GLY A 45 5.12 -0.95 -0.47
CA GLY A 45 3.94 -1.51 -1.13
C GLY A 45 2.64 -1.22 -0.37
N LEU A 46 2.61 -1.47 0.94
CA LEU A 46 1.45 -1.13 1.79
C LEU A 46 1.21 0.38 1.87
N GLY A 47 2.26 1.19 1.88
CA GLY A 47 2.14 2.64 1.86
C GLY A 47 1.43 3.13 0.61
N LEU A 48 1.83 2.64 -0.56
CA LEU A 48 1.22 3.01 -1.85
C LEU A 48 -0.22 2.51 -1.98
N ILE A 49 -0.52 1.30 -1.51
CA ILE A 49 -1.90 0.78 -1.45
C ILE A 49 -2.75 1.67 -0.52
N GLY A 50 -2.21 2.05 0.64
CA GLY A 50 -2.87 2.96 1.57
C GLY A 50 -3.17 4.31 0.94
N LEU A 51 -2.21 4.90 0.20
CA LEU A 51 -2.39 6.16 -0.54
C LEU A 51 -3.44 6.04 -1.65
N SER A 52 -3.46 4.93 -2.39
CA SER A 52 -4.50 4.63 -3.37
C SER A 52 -5.89 4.64 -2.74
N MET A 53 -6.06 3.92 -1.62
CA MET A 53 -7.34 3.84 -0.91
C MET A 53 -7.74 5.18 -0.29
N LEU A 54 -6.76 5.97 0.17
CA LEU A 54 -7.00 7.33 0.67
C LEU A 54 -7.52 8.25 -0.45
N GLY A 55 -7.01 8.10 -1.67
CA GLY A 55 -7.52 8.80 -2.86
C GLY A 55 -9.00 8.52 -3.11
N PHE A 56 -9.41 7.26 -3.03
CA PHE A 56 -10.82 6.88 -3.16
C PHE A 56 -11.68 7.40 -2.00
N ALA A 57 -11.17 7.35 -0.77
CA ALA A 57 -11.87 7.84 0.41
C ALA A 57 -12.12 9.37 0.36
N LEU A 58 -11.15 10.14 -0.17
CA LEU A 58 -11.22 11.60 -0.28
C LEU A 58 -11.95 12.09 -1.55
N ARG A 59 -12.56 11.17 -2.32
CA ARG A 59 -13.29 11.55 -3.52
C ARG A 59 -14.45 12.50 -3.19
N GLY A 60 -14.58 13.57 -3.96
CA GLY A 60 -15.55 14.65 -3.72
C GLY A 60 -15.01 15.78 -2.82
N TRP A 61 -13.89 15.57 -2.13
CA TRP A 61 -13.12 16.64 -1.47
C TRP A 61 -11.92 17.07 -2.33
N LEU A 62 -11.31 16.12 -3.04
CA LEU A 62 -10.26 16.34 -4.03
C LEU A 62 -10.80 16.23 -5.46
N PRO A 63 -10.16 16.87 -6.45
CA PRO A 63 -10.53 16.72 -7.86
C PRO A 63 -10.47 15.26 -8.31
N ASP A 64 -11.50 14.81 -9.03
CA ASP A 64 -11.60 13.43 -9.53
C ASP A 64 -10.36 13.04 -10.36
N PHE A 65 -9.83 13.96 -11.16
CA PHE A 65 -8.59 13.71 -11.91
C PHE A 65 -7.42 13.29 -11.01
N VAL A 66 -7.25 13.94 -9.85
CA VAL A 66 -6.15 13.64 -8.92
C VAL A 66 -6.37 12.31 -8.22
N THR A 67 -7.58 12.08 -7.71
CA THR A 67 -7.90 10.86 -6.95
C THR A 67 -7.84 9.61 -7.83
N TYR A 68 -8.35 9.69 -9.06
CA TYR A 68 -8.29 8.58 -10.00
C TYR A 68 -6.86 8.29 -10.48
N GLN A 69 -6.07 9.30 -10.83
CA GLN A 69 -4.70 9.06 -11.28
C GLN A 69 -3.82 8.52 -10.15
N MET A 70 -3.99 9.04 -8.94
CA MET A 70 -3.28 8.53 -7.76
C MET A 70 -3.65 7.07 -7.49
N ALA A 71 -4.94 6.71 -7.53
CA ALA A 71 -5.36 5.33 -7.32
C ALA A 71 -4.85 4.38 -8.42
N ASN A 72 -4.93 4.79 -9.69
CA ASN A 72 -4.50 3.97 -10.83
C ASN A 72 -2.98 3.82 -10.94
N THR A 73 -2.20 4.68 -10.30
CA THR A 73 -0.73 4.60 -10.29
C THR A 73 -0.23 3.94 -9.01
N ALA A 74 -0.62 4.45 -7.84
CA ALA A 74 -0.14 3.97 -6.55
C ALA A 74 -0.63 2.55 -6.23
N GLY A 75 -1.87 2.19 -6.60
CA GLY A 75 -2.40 0.84 -6.38
C GLY A 75 -1.55 -0.23 -7.07
N PRO A 76 -1.41 -0.20 -8.40
CA PRO A 76 -0.61 -1.17 -9.14
C PRO A 76 0.88 -1.17 -8.75
N LEU A 77 1.50 0.00 -8.55
CA LEU A 77 2.87 0.09 -8.06
C LEU A 77 3.01 -0.57 -6.68
N GLY A 78 2.05 -0.33 -5.78
CA GLY A 78 2.04 -0.95 -4.46
C GLY A 78 1.98 -2.48 -4.53
N VAL A 79 1.15 -3.03 -5.42
CA VAL A 79 1.08 -4.48 -5.67
C VAL A 79 2.40 -5.02 -6.23
N ALA A 80 3.01 -4.30 -7.19
CA ALA A 80 4.31 -4.69 -7.73
C ALA A 80 5.42 -4.72 -6.66
N MET A 81 5.42 -3.73 -5.76
CA MET A 81 6.35 -3.68 -4.63
C MET A 81 6.10 -4.81 -3.62
N LEU A 82 4.84 -5.18 -3.36
CA LEU A 82 4.52 -6.33 -2.52
C LEU A 82 5.03 -7.64 -3.14
N TYR A 83 4.86 -7.81 -4.45
CA TYR A 83 5.38 -9.00 -5.13
C TYR A 83 6.91 -9.07 -5.07
N GLU A 84 7.61 -7.96 -5.33
CA GLU A 84 9.07 -7.88 -5.21
C GLU A 84 9.54 -8.13 -3.77
N SER A 85 8.79 -7.65 -2.77
CA SER A 85 9.04 -8.00 -1.37
C SER A 85 8.98 -9.51 -1.14
N THR A 86 7.90 -10.17 -1.56
CA THR A 86 7.75 -11.62 -1.40
C THR A 86 8.91 -12.36 -2.05
N ARG A 87 9.32 -11.95 -3.25
CA ARG A 87 10.50 -12.53 -3.92
C ARG A 87 11.76 -12.42 -3.06
N ARG A 88 12.03 -11.24 -2.50
CA ARG A 88 13.20 -11.01 -1.64
C ARG A 88 13.14 -11.81 -0.34
N LEU A 89 11.97 -11.91 0.28
CA LEU A 89 11.78 -12.73 1.49
C LEU A 89 11.95 -14.22 1.20
N CYS A 90 11.60 -14.68 0.01
CA CYS A 90 11.82 -16.04 -0.47
C CYS A 90 13.21 -16.28 -1.08
N MET A 91 14.15 -15.33 -0.98
CA MET A 91 15.49 -15.42 -1.56
C MET A 91 15.50 -15.64 -3.09
N ALA A 92 14.41 -15.29 -3.78
CA ALA A 92 14.35 -15.30 -5.23
C ALA A 92 15.10 -14.08 -5.80
N ARG A 93 15.59 -14.21 -7.04
CA ARG A 93 16.29 -13.10 -7.72
C ARG A 93 15.36 -11.87 -7.84
N PRO A 94 15.86 -10.66 -7.50
CA PRO A 94 15.12 -9.41 -7.72
C PRO A 94 14.68 -9.27 -9.17
N MET A 95 13.56 -8.58 -9.39
CA MET A 95 13.18 -8.20 -10.75
C MET A 95 14.25 -7.31 -11.40
N PRO A 96 14.61 -7.55 -12.66
CA PRO A 96 15.64 -6.75 -13.32
C PRO A 96 15.17 -5.36 -13.79
N TRP A 97 13.87 -5.06 -13.72
CA TRP A 97 13.25 -3.82 -14.21
C TRP A 97 12.56 -2.99 -13.11
N LEU A 98 12.81 -3.32 -11.84
CA LEU A 98 12.25 -2.67 -10.64
C LEU A 98 13.37 -2.33 -9.66
#